data_AF-A0A9N9IBC0-F1
#
_entry.id   AF-A0A9N9IBC0-F1
#
_cell.length_a   1.000
_cell.length_b   1.000
_cell.length_c   1.000
_cell.angle_alpha   90.00
_cell.angle_beta   90.00
_cell.angle_gamma   90.00
#
_symmetry.space_group_name_H-M   'P 1'
#
loop_
_entity.id
_entity.type
_entity.pdbx_description
1 polymer ?
#
loop_
_entity_poly.entity_id
_entity_poly.type
_entity_poly.pdbx_seq_one_letter_code
_entity_poly.pdbx_strand_id
1 'polypeptide(L)'
;FGIKAAYADADKLALTHAVGIYLIGWTIFTFLLFLATFRSNGGIMALFFFLTLTFLLLTLGKFVNEDQPFPNGFTRAGGIFGIITALIAWYNALAGLLTPDSSYFTLPTFDLSRK
;
A
#
# COMPACT_ATOMS: atom_id res chain seq x y z
N PHE A 1 9.29 10.91 9.78
CA PHE A 1 9.25 10.15 11.06
C PHE A 1 10.67 9.81 11.50
N GLY A 2 11.09 10.31 12.67
CA GLY A 2 12.48 10.36 13.18
C GLY A 2 13.05 9.05 13.76
N ILE A 3 12.50 7.88 13.41
CA ILE A 3 12.97 6.58 13.92
C ILE A 3 14.43 6.34 13.53
N LYS A 4 14.85 6.71 12.31
CA LYS A 4 16.26 6.59 11.89
C LYS A 4 17.21 7.47 12.71
N ALA A 5 16.73 8.64 13.17
CA ALA A 5 17.54 9.56 13.97
C ALA A 5 17.67 9.11 15.42
N ALA A 6 16.63 8.49 15.99
CA ALA A 6 16.65 7.94 17.35
C ALA A 6 17.56 6.71 17.50
N TYR A 7 17.85 6.01 16.39
CA TYR A 7 18.69 4.82 16.35
C TYR A 7 20.04 5.08 15.64
N ALA A 8 20.48 6.33 15.54
CA ALA A 8 21.74 6.69 14.88
C ALA A 8 22.97 6.02 15.51
N ASP A 9 22.93 5.80 16.83
CA ASP A 9 23.98 5.12 17.62
C ASP A 9 23.59 3.68 18.03
N ALA A 10 22.45 3.18 17.57
CA ALA A 10 21.88 1.90 17.98
C ALA A 10 22.12 0.79 16.95
N ASP A 11 22.01 -0.46 17.42
CA ASP A 11 22.19 -1.66 16.61
C ASP A 11 21.26 -1.67 15.38
N LYS A 12 21.82 -1.96 14.19
CA LYS A 12 21.10 -1.93 12.89
C LYS A 12 19.92 -2.90 12.88
N LEU A 13 20.02 -3.97 13.66
CA LEU A 13 18.96 -4.96 13.86
C LEU A 13 17.75 -4.34 14.56
N ALA A 14 17.98 -3.56 15.63
CA ALA A 14 16.92 -2.89 16.37
C ALA A 14 16.14 -1.88 15.50
N LEU A 15 16.84 -1.15 14.62
CA LEU A 15 16.21 -0.25 13.66
C LEU A 15 15.36 -1.03 12.64
N THR A 16 15.87 -2.13 12.12
CA THR A 16 15.18 -2.96 11.12
C THR A 16 13.88 -3.55 11.68
N HIS A 17 13.92 -4.08 12.91
CA HIS A 17 12.72 -4.56 13.60
C HIS A 17 11.73 -3.45 13.91
N ALA A 18 12.19 -2.28 14.38
CA ALA A 18 11.31 -1.15 14.66
C ALA A 18 10.56 -0.69 13.39
N VAL A 19 11.24 -0.64 12.25
CA VAL A 19 10.61 -0.34 10.95
C VAL A 19 9.67 -1.46 10.50
N GLY A 20 10.01 -2.72 10.75
CA GLY A 20 9.14 -3.87 10.49
C GLY A 20 7.82 -3.79 11.26
N ILE A 21 7.87 -3.49 12.57
CA ILE A 21 6.68 -3.33 13.42
C ILE A 21 5.83 -2.14 12.95
N TYR A 22 6.46 -1.02 12.61
CA TYR A 22 5.76 0.13 12.02
C TYR A 22 4.99 -0.27 10.75
N LEU A 23 5.61 -1.05 9.86
CA LEU A 23 4.97 -1.55 8.64
C LEU A 23 3.86 -2.58 8.91
N ILE A 24 3.98 -3.43 9.95
CA ILE A 24 2.89 -4.31 10.39
C ILE A 24 1.65 -3.49 10.75
N GLY A 25 1.82 -2.42 11.55
CA GLY A 25 0.72 -1.54 11.93
C GLY A 25 -0.02 -0.98 10.71
N TRP A 26 0.73 -0.49 9.72
CA TRP A 26 0.16 -0.03 8.45
C TRP A 26 -0.49 -1.14 7.63
N THR A 27 0.09 -2.34 7.62
CA THR A 27 -0.48 -3.49 6.91
C THR A 27 -1.85 -3.85 7.49
N ILE A 28 -1.98 -3.93 8.82
CA ILE A 28 -3.25 -4.23 9.49
C ILE A 28 -4.28 -3.13 9.22
N PHE A 29 -3.88 -1.87 9.36
CA PHE A 29 -4.75 -0.73 9.07
C PHE A 29 -5.28 -0.78 7.63
N THR A 30 -4.39 -1.00 6.67
CA THR A 30 -4.77 -1.06 5.25
C THR A 30 -5.65 -2.27 4.96
N PHE A 31 -5.40 -3.41 5.61
CA PHE A 31 -6.26 -4.60 5.49
C PHE A 31 -7.68 -4.34 6.02
N LEU A 32 -7.82 -3.62 7.15
CA LEU A 32 -9.13 -3.22 7.66
C LEU A 32 -9.86 -2.30 6.68
N LEU A 33 -9.15 -1.36 6.06
CA LEU A 33 -9.72 -0.52 5.00
C LEU A 33 -10.12 -1.34 3.77
N PHE A 34 -9.32 -2.33 3.38
CA PHE A 34 -9.68 -3.27 2.32
C PHE A 34 -10.99 -4.00 2.63
N LEU A 35 -11.19 -4.49 3.86
CA LEU A 35 -12.46 -5.11 4.25
C LEU A 35 -13.65 -4.13 4.15
N ALA A 36 -13.45 -2.86 4.51
CA ALA A 36 -14.48 -1.83 4.38
C ALA A 36 -14.85 -1.55 2.91
N THR A 37 -13.92 -1.78 1.97
CA THR A 37 -14.16 -1.54 0.54
C THR A 37 -14.95 -2.63 -0.17
N PHE A 38 -15.23 -3.77 0.47
CA PHE A 38 -16.06 -4.83 -0.14
C PHE A 38 -17.49 -4.38 -0.47
N ARG A 39 -17.98 -3.31 0.16
CA ARG A 39 -19.29 -2.69 -0.14
C ARG A 39 -19.15 -1.44 -1.04
N SER A 40 -17.93 -1.10 -1.47
CA SER A 40 -17.62 0.12 -2.22
C SER A 40 -17.35 -0.17 -3.70
N ASN A 41 -16.95 0.85 -4.45
CA ASN A 41 -16.57 0.80 -5.85
C ASN A 41 -15.42 -0.20 -6.08
N GLY A 42 -15.55 -1.05 -7.11
CA GLY A 42 -14.53 -2.05 -7.47
C GLY A 42 -13.15 -1.44 -7.76
N GLY A 43 -13.09 -0.19 -8.22
CA GLY A 43 -11.82 0.53 -8.39
C GLY A 43 -11.08 0.80 -7.08
N ILE A 44 -11.82 1.19 -6.04
CA ILE A 44 -11.28 1.44 -4.69
C ILE A 44 -10.94 0.11 -4.01
N MET A 45 -11.75 -0.93 -4.20
CA MET A 45 -11.45 -2.28 -3.69
C MET A 45 -10.13 -2.82 -4.27
N ALA A 46 -9.92 -2.70 -5.59
CA ALA A 46 -8.66 -3.10 -6.22
C ALA A 46 -7.47 -2.30 -5.66
N LEU A 47 -7.62 -0.98 -5.47
CA LEU A 47 -6.59 -0.14 -4.87
C LEU A 47 -6.16 -0.64 -3.49
N PHE A 48 -7.13 -0.86 -2.59
CA PHE A 48 -6.82 -1.30 -1.23
C PHE A 48 -6.30 -2.73 -1.17
N PHE A 49 -6.70 -3.61 -2.10
CA PHE A 49 -6.12 -4.95 -2.24
C PHE A 49 -4.62 -4.90 -2.57
N PHE A 50 -4.26 -4.16 -3.64
CA PHE A 50 -2.87 -4.04 -4.07
C PHE A 50 -2.01 -3.27 -3.05
N LEU A 51 -2.59 -2.27 -2.38
CA LEU A 51 -1.92 -1.53 -1.31
C LEU A 51 -1.66 -2.44 -0.09
N THR A 52 -2.62 -3.28 0.28
CA THR A 52 -2.45 -4.28 1.36
C THR A 52 -1.33 -5.26 1.02
N LEU A 53 -1.31 -5.79 -0.22
CA LEU A 53 -0.22 -6.65 -0.70
C LEU A 53 1.14 -5.96 -0.66
N THR A 54 1.19 -4.68 -1.07
CA THR A 54 2.40 -3.86 -1.03
C THR A 54 2.97 -3.77 0.39
N PHE A 55 2.14 -3.39 1.37
CA PHE A 55 2.59 -3.29 2.76
C PHE A 55 2.93 -4.64 3.38
N LEU A 56 2.17 -5.69 3.04
CA LEU A 56 2.47 -7.05 3.50
C LEU A 56 3.84 -7.54 3.00
N LEU A 57 4.13 -7.36 1.72
CA LEU A 57 5.41 -7.77 1.12
C LEU A 57 6.59 -6.95 1.64
N LEU A 58 6.42 -5.64 1.84
CA LEU A 58 7.44 -4.79 2.45
C LEU A 58 7.70 -5.17 3.91
N THR A 59 6.65 -5.51 4.66
CA THR A 59 6.74 -5.99 6.04
C THR A 59 7.53 -7.29 6.12
N LEU A 60 7.15 -8.30 5.33
CA LEU A 60 7.88 -9.58 5.25
C LEU A 60 9.34 -9.36 4.80
N GLY A 61 9.56 -8.42 3.88
CA GLY A 61 10.89 -8.01 3.46
C GLY A 61 11.76 -7.44 4.60
N LYS A 62 11.18 -6.93 5.68
CA LYS A 62 11.96 -6.48 6.86
C LYS A 62 12.28 -7.59 7.86
N PHE A 63 11.51 -8.68 7.87
CA PHE A 63 11.72 -9.79 8.82
C PHE A 63 12.48 -10.98 8.25
N VAL A 64 12.48 -11.18 6.92
CA VAL A 64 13.01 -12.42 6.30
C VAL A 64 14.50 -12.36 5.95
N ASN A 65 15.12 -11.17 5.83
CA ASN A 65 16.56 -11.08 5.51
C ASN A 65 17.20 -9.88 6.22
N GLU A 66 17.72 -10.09 7.43
CA GLU A 66 18.45 -9.08 8.19
C GLU A 66 19.90 -8.88 7.70
N ASP A 67 20.50 -9.90 7.06
CA ASP A 67 21.94 -9.94 6.77
C ASP A 67 22.34 -9.80 5.29
N GLN A 68 21.41 -9.53 4.38
CA GLN A 68 21.71 -9.46 2.95
C GLN A 68 22.05 -8.01 2.50
N PRO A 69 23.17 -7.77 1.78
CA PRO A 69 23.55 -6.44 1.27
C PRO A 69 22.55 -5.85 0.27
N PHE A 70 21.71 -6.69 -0.35
CA PHE A 70 20.78 -6.32 -1.41
C PHE A 70 19.33 -6.45 -0.94
N PRO A 71 18.41 -5.62 -1.49
CA PRO A 71 16.99 -5.76 -1.20
C PRO A 71 16.50 -7.14 -1.62
N ASN A 72 15.95 -7.87 -0.64
CA ASN A 72 15.42 -9.20 -0.84
C ASN A 72 14.26 -9.23 -1.85
N GLY A 73 13.98 -10.43 -2.38
CA GLY A 73 12.92 -10.63 -3.37
C GLY A 73 11.57 -10.06 -2.92
N PHE A 74 11.25 -10.15 -1.62
CA PHE A 74 10.03 -9.60 -1.02
C PHE A 74 9.97 -8.08 -1.07
N THR A 75 11.06 -7.38 -0.75
CA THR A 75 11.11 -5.91 -0.83
C THR A 75 10.98 -5.44 -2.28
N ARG A 76 11.60 -6.14 -3.23
CA ARG A 76 11.47 -5.83 -4.67
C ARG A 76 10.04 -6.07 -5.16
N ALA A 77 9.45 -7.20 -4.79
CA ALA A 77 8.07 -7.51 -5.13
C ALA A 77 7.12 -6.45 -4.54
N GLY A 78 7.28 -6.08 -3.27
CA GLY A 78 6.54 -5.00 -2.63
C GLY A 78 6.67 -3.67 -3.38
N GLY A 79 7.87 -3.31 -3.85
CA GLY A 79 8.08 -2.13 -4.69
C GLY A 79 7.31 -2.18 -6.02
N ILE A 80 7.32 -3.32 -6.71
CA ILE A 80 6.59 -3.51 -7.98
C ILE A 80 5.08 -3.40 -7.75
N PHE A 81 4.56 -4.05 -6.71
CA PHE A 81 3.15 -3.93 -6.34
C PHE A 81 2.78 -2.50 -5.92
N GLY A 82 3.71 -1.76 -5.31
CA GLY A 82 3.53 -0.35 -5.00
C GLY A 82 3.35 0.53 -6.24
N ILE A 83 4.10 0.27 -7.32
CA ILE A 83 3.94 0.98 -8.60
C ILE A 83 2.57 0.68 -9.21
N ILE A 84 2.16 -0.60 -9.23
CA ILE A 84 0.83 -0.99 -9.71
C ILE A 84 -0.27 -0.29 -8.89
N THR A 85 -0.11 -0.25 -7.58
CA THR A 85 -1.02 0.45 -6.67
C THR A 85 -1.11 1.95 -7.00
N ALA A 86 0.01 2.61 -7.29
CA ALA A 86 0.05 4.02 -7.65
C ALA A 86 -0.69 4.30 -8.98
N LEU A 87 -0.53 3.44 -9.98
CA LEU A 87 -1.26 3.56 -11.26
C LEU A 87 -2.77 3.44 -11.06
N ILE A 88 -3.21 2.48 -10.23
CA ILE A 88 -4.62 2.31 -9.88
C ILE A 88 -5.13 3.53 -9.08
N ALA A 89 -4.31 4.10 -8.21
CA ALA A 89 -4.65 5.31 -7.45
C ALA A 89 -4.85 6.52 -8.37
N TRP A 90 -3.99 6.71 -9.37
CA TRP A 90 -4.16 7.77 -10.36
C TRP A 90 -5.42 7.58 -11.18
N TYR A 91 -5.74 6.34 -11.58
CA TYR A 91 -7.01 6.05 -12.27
C TYR A 91 -8.23 6.41 -11.41
N ASN A 92 -8.25 5.96 -10.15
CA ASN A 92 -9.35 6.26 -9.24
C ASN A 92 -9.46 7.77 -8.94
N ALA A 93 -8.33 8.47 -8.79
CA ALA A 93 -8.32 9.91 -8.57
C ALA A 93 -8.86 10.67 -9.79
N LEU A 94 -8.44 10.29 -11.00
CA LEU A 94 -8.98 10.86 -12.24
C LEU A 94 -10.48 10.59 -12.36
N ALA A 95 -10.92 9.36 -12.13
CA ALA A 95 -12.33 9.03 -12.20
C ALA A 95 -13.19 9.77 -11.15
N GLY A 96 -12.63 10.07 -9.96
CA GLY A 96 -13.29 10.92 -8.97
C GLY A 96 -13.38 12.40 -9.38
N LEU A 97 -12.40 12.90 -10.15
CA LEU A 97 -12.39 14.28 -10.66
C LEU A 97 -13.28 14.46 -11.90
N LEU A 98 -13.45 13.42 -12.72
CA LEU A 98 -14.33 13.42 -13.90
C LEU A 98 -15.78 13.13 -13.49
N THR A 99 -16.36 14.03 -12.71
CA THR A 99 -17.79 14.04 -12.36
C THR A 99 -18.63 14.71 -13.45
N PRO A 100 -19.94 14.41 -13.55
CA PRO A 100 -20.83 14.98 -14.58
C PRO A 100 -20.87 16.52 -14.62
N ASP A 101 -20.59 17.17 -13.49
CA ASP A 101 -20.50 18.64 -13.38
C ASP A 101 -19.16 19.22 -13.84
N SER A 102 -18.14 18.37 -13.98
CA SER A 102 -16.72 18.72 -14.21
C SER A 102 -16.22 18.29 -15.60
N SER A 103 -16.83 17.27 -16.22
CA SER A 103 -16.36 16.73 -17.50
C SER A 103 -17.48 16.18 -18.39
N TYR A 104 -17.27 16.26 -19.71
CA TYR A 104 -18.14 15.69 -20.75
C TYR A 104 -18.08 14.15 -20.82
N PHE A 105 -17.14 13.51 -20.12
CA PHE A 105 -16.95 12.05 -20.14
C PHE A 105 -16.66 11.52 -18.74
N THR A 106 -17.31 10.41 -18.37
CA THR A 106 -17.10 9.72 -17.09
C THR A 106 -16.33 8.43 -17.32
N LEU A 107 -15.29 8.17 -16.51
CA LEU A 107 -14.55 6.91 -16.56
C LEU A 107 -15.32 5.81 -15.82
N PRO A 108 -15.39 4.58 -16.37
CA PRO A 108 -16.08 3.47 -15.74
C PRO A 108 -15.31 3.05 -14.48
N THR A 109 -15.83 3.48 -13.34
CA THR A 109 -15.45 2.91 -12.05
C THR A 109 -16.50 1.84 -11.80
N PHE A 110 -16.08 0.58 -11.80
CA PHE A 110 -16.95 -0.58 -11.66
C PHE A 110 -17.72 -0.48 -10.34
N ASP A 111 -18.86 0.20 -10.34
CA ASP A 111 -19.64 0.44 -9.15
C ASP A 111 -20.31 -0.87 -8.74
N LEU A 112 -19.84 -1.42 -7.61
CA LEU A 112 -20.40 -2.63 -7.01
C LEU A 112 -21.56 -2.30 -6.05
N SER A 113 -21.90 -1.03 -5.88
CA SER A 113 -23.16 -0.60 -5.27
C SER A 113 -24.32 -0.96 -6.20
N ARG A 114 -24.70 -2.23 -6.21
CA ARG A 114 -25.91 -2.66 -6.91
C ARG A 114 -27.14 -2.03 -6.24
N LYS A 115 -28.06 -1.57 -7.10
CA LYS A 115 -29.48 -1.26 -6.83
C LYS A 115 -30.09 -2.05 -5.66
#